data_AF-A0A6M2CSN9-F1
#
_entry.id   AF-A0A6M2CSN9-F1
#
_cell.length_a   1.000
_cell.length_b   1.000
_cell.length_c   1.000
_cell.angle_alpha   90.00
_cell.angle_beta   90.00
_cell.angle_gamma   90.00
#
_symmetry.space_group_name_H-M   'P 1'
#
loop_
_entity.id
_entity.type
_entity.pdbx_description
1 polymer ?
#
loop_
_entity_poly.entity_id
_entity_poly.type
_entity_poly.pdbx_seq_one_letter_code
_entity_poly.pdbx_strand_id
1 'polypeptide(L)'
;NSVCKKISYGIGALVKSRMCLNIKTLKALYYAFIHSHLSYCITSWGNSYSVHIWPLKVLQKQAIRLITFASRQAPSHEIFRQLDVLPISQMYVYNVCVLFFKIFHRTFTIDIFSITLLDNSNNTRFAVAHNLLLPKVRSNY
;
A
#
# COMPACT_ATOMS: atom_id res chain seq x y z
N ASN A 1 5.75 13.25 -9.89
CA ASN A 1 7.15 12.82 -10.13
C ASN A 1 8.16 13.03 -8.99
N SER A 2 7.79 13.56 -7.82
CA SER A 2 8.72 13.75 -6.69
C SER A 2 9.02 12.46 -5.91
N VAL A 3 8.00 11.63 -5.64
CA VAL A 3 8.15 10.36 -4.89
C VAL A 3 9.04 9.37 -5.62
N CYS A 4 8.85 9.22 -6.95
CA CYS A 4 9.71 8.36 -7.76
C CYS A 4 11.19 8.76 -7.65
N LYS A 5 11.52 10.05 -7.62
CA LYS A 5 12.91 10.52 -7.45
C LYS A 5 13.50 10.09 -6.10
N LYS A 6 12.73 10.22 -5.01
CA LYS A 6 13.15 9.78 -3.68
C LYS A 6 13.38 8.26 -3.62
N ILE A 7 12.47 7.48 -4.21
CA ILE A 7 12.62 6.02 -4.30
C ILE A 7 13.83 5.64 -5.16
N SER A 8 14.05 6.31 -6.29
CA SER A 8 15.21 6.07 -7.15
C SER A 8 16.53 6.32 -6.40
N TYR A 9 16.59 7.34 -5.54
CA TYR A 9 17.73 7.54 -4.65
C TYR A 9 17.93 6.34 -3.70
N GLY A 10 16.87 5.86 -3.05
CA GLY A 10 16.92 4.67 -2.19
C GLY A 10 17.38 3.42 -2.94
N ILE A 11 16.95 3.25 -4.19
CA ILE A 11 17.44 2.17 -5.08
C ILE A 11 18.94 2.34 -5.35
N GLY A 12 19.41 3.55 -5.62
CA GLY A 12 20.85 3.82 -5.79
C GLY A 12 21.67 3.44 -4.56
N ALA A 13 21.16 3.73 -3.36
CA ALA A 13 21.78 3.31 -2.10
C ALA A 13 21.82 1.78 -1.96
N LEU A 14 20.74 1.08 -2.34
CA LEU A 14 20.71 -0.39 -2.37
C LEU A 14 21.74 -0.97 -3.35
N VAL A 15 21.85 -0.42 -4.56
CA VAL A 15 22.82 -0.91 -5.57
C VAL A 15 24.25 -0.81 -5.04
N LYS A 16 24.62 0.32 -4.44
CA LYS A 16 25.98 0.52 -3.90
C LYS A 16 26.28 -0.38 -2.71
N SER A 17 25.32 -0.55 -1.82
CA SER A 17 25.50 -1.35 -0.59
C SER A 17 25.37 -2.85 -0.80
N ARG A 18 24.73 -3.29 -1.90
CA ARG A 18 24.46 -4.69 -2.22
C ARG A 18 25.69 -5.59 -2.18
N MET A 19 26.87 -5.11 -2.59
CA MET A 19 28.08 -5.95 -2.64
C MET A 19 28.67 -6.24 -1.25
N CYS A 20 28.33 -5.45 -0.24
CA CYS A 20 28.96 -5.51 1.08
C CYS A 20 27.99 -5.96 2.19
N LEU A 21 26.69 -5.95 1.93
CA LEU A 21 25.66 -6.14 2.94
C LEU A 21 24.86 -7.44 2.74
N ASN A 22 24.46 -8.04 3.86
CA ASN A 22 23.59 -9.21 3.87
C ASN A 22 22.14 -8.84 3.49
N ILE A 23 21.37 -9.85 3.06
CA ILE A 23 19.95 -9.68 2.65
C ILE A 23 19.12 -9.01 3.75
N LYS A 24 19.34 -9.35 5.02
CA LYS A 24 18.61 -8.76 6.16
C LYS A 24 18.83 -7.25 6.29
N THR A 25 20.08 -6.79 6.15
CA THR A 25 20.41 -5.35 6.24
C THR A 25 19.95 -4.61 5.00
N LEU A 26 20.04 -5.20 3.81
CA LEU A 26 19.46 -4.65 2.58
C LEU A 26 17.93 -4.51 2.67
N LYS A 27 17.24 -5.50 3.28
CA LYS A 27 15.80 -5.41 3.58
C LYS A 27 15.51 -4.25 4.53
N ALA A 28 16.32 -4.03 5.57
CA ALA A 28 16.16 -2.88 6.46
C ALA A 28 16.32 -1.54 5.72
N LEU A 29 17.32 -1.42 4.83
CA LEU A 29 17.50 -0.23 3.98
C LEU A 29 16.32 0.01 3.05
N TYR A 30 15.72 -1.06 2.50
CA TYR A 30 14.49 -0.97 1.73
C TYR A 30 13.35 -0.37 2.55
N TYR A 31 13.17 -0.80 3.80
CA TYR A 31 12.13 -0.23 4.65
C TYR A 31 12.39 1.25 4.97
N ALA A 32 13.65 1.62 5.23
CA ALA A 32 14.03 2.97 5.57
C ALA A 32 13.86 3.97 4.41
N PHE A 33 14.38 3.64 3.21
CA PHE A 33 14.47 4.59 2.10
C PHE A 33 13.37 4.46 1.03
N ILE A 34 12.69 3.32 0.94
CA ILE A 34 11.71 3.06 -0.12
C ILE A 34 10.32 2.85 0.49
N HIS A 35 10.19 1.90 1.43
CA HIS A 35 8.90 1.57 2.00
C HIS A 35 8.27 2.77 2.72
N SER A 36 9.05 3.52 3.51
CA SER A 36 8.59 4.73 4.21
C SER A 36 7.88 5.73 3.29
N HIS A 37 8.37 5.90 2.06
CA HIS A 37 7.75 6.77 1.05
C HIS A 37 6.51 6.13 0.40
N LEU A 38 6.51 4.81 0.23
CA LEU A 38 5.38 4.08 -0.35
C LEU A 38 4.22 3.88 0.65
N SER A 39 4.50 3.79 1.94
CA SER A 39 3.49 3.60 2.98
C SER A 39 2.84 4.91 3.39
N TYR A 40 3.54 6.04 3.22
CA TYR A 40 3.08 7.35 3.62
C TYR A 40 1.75 7.71 2.94
N CYS A 41 0.70 7.86 3.74
CA CYS A 41 -0.66 8.22 3.31
C CYS A 41 -1.19 7.38 2.14
N ILE A 42 -0.80 6.10 2.04
CA ILE A 42 -1.19 5.24 0.92
C ILE A 42 -2.71 5.09 0.78
N THR A 43 -3.46 5.21 1.88
CA THR A 43 -4.94 5.19 1.86
C THR A 43 -5.54 6.32 1.02
N SER A 44 -4.83 7.45 0.89
CA SER A 44 -5.29 8.62 0.13
C SER A 44 -4.97 8.51 -1.37
N TRP A 45 -3.75 8.13 -1.73
CA TRP A 45 -3.31 8.12 -3.14
C TRP A 45 -3.26 6.71 -3.76
N GLY A 46 -3.38 5.64 -2.98
CA GLY A 46 -3.21 4.26 -3.46
C GLY A 46 -4.25 3.82 -4.49
N ASN A 47 -5.39 4.52 -4.56
CA ASN A 47 -6.44 4.35 -5.58
C ASN A 47 -6.32 5.32 -6.77
N SER A 48 -5.22 6.06 -6.91
CA SER A 48 -5.04 7.01 -8.01
C SER A 48 -4.88 6.29 -9.36
N TYR A 49 -4.88 7.07 -10.44
CA TYR A 49 -4.73 6.58 -11.80
C TYR A 49 -3.53 5.66 -11.96
N SER A 50 -3.71 4.61 -12.77
CA SER A 50 -2.68 3.60 -13.06
C SER A 50 -1.37 4.20 -13.54
N VAL A 51 -1.43 5.31 -14.30
CA VAL A 51 -0.29 6.07 -14.81
C VAL A 51 0.66 6.52 -13.68
N HIS A 52 0.13 6.85 -12.50
CA HIS A 52 0.94 7.27 -11.35
C HIS A 52 1.41 6.10 -10.48
N ILE A 53 0.58 5.06 -10.35
CA ILE A 53 0.87 3.89 -9.49
C ILE A 53 1.84 2.91 -10.17
N TRP A 54 1.77 2.78 -11.50
CA TRP A 54 2.57 1.80 -12.24
C TRP A 54 4.09 2.02 -12.10
N PRO A 55 4.62 3.25 -12.23
CA PRO A 55 6.05 3.51 -11.99
C PRO A 55 6.51 3.10 -10.59
N LEU A 56 5.68 3.34 -9.55
CA LEU A 56 5.99 2.96 -8.17
C LEU A 56 6.08 1.43 -8.01
N LYS A 57 5.15 0.69 -8.64
CA LYS A 57 5.17 -0.78 -8.68
C LYS A 57 6.43 -1.32 -9.34
N VAL A 58 6.88 -0.69 -10.44
CA VAL A 58 8.11 -1.08 -11.14
C VAL A 58 9.33 -0.85 -10.25
N LEU A 59 9.43 0.32 -9.61
CA LEU A 59 10.54 0.65 -8.71
C LEU A 59 10.57 -0.27 -7.47
N GLN A 60 9.42 -0.60 -6.89
CA GLN A 60 9.35 -1.55 -5.78
C GLN A 60 9.86 -2.95 -6.19
N LYS A 61 9.42 -3.47 -7.35
CA LYS A 61 9.89 -4.76 -7.89
C LYS A 61 11.39 -4.75 -8.16
N GLN A 62 11.91 -3.65 -8.69
CA GLN A 62 13.34 -3.47 -8.92
C GLN A 62 14.12 -3.54 -7.60
N ALA A 63 13.70 -2.81 -6.58
CA ALA A 63 14.35 -2.82 -5.26
C ALA A 63 14.42 -4.23 -4.67
N ILE A 64 13.30 -4.96 -4.70
CA ILE A 64 13.21 -6.31 -4.14
C ILE A 64 14.10 -7.30 -4.88
N ARG A 65 14.16 -7.22 -6.21
CA ARG A 65 15.09 -8.03 -7.01
C ARG A 65 16.55 -7.70 -6.74
N LEU A 66 16.87 -6.43 -6.45
CA LEU A 66 18.23 -6.05 -6.06
C LEU A 66 18.62 -6.70 -4.73
N ILE A 67 17.71 -6.75 -3.76
CA ILE A 67 17.96 -7.33 -2.43
C ILE A 67 18.22 -8.85 -2.52
N THR A 68 17.45 -9.58 -3.33
CA THR A 68 17.56 -11.05 -3.44
C THR A 68 18.51 -11.55 -4.52
N PHE A 69 19.19 -10.63 -5.21
CA PHE A 69 20.03 -10.97 -6.35
C PHE A 69 19.31 -11.71 -7.49
N ALA A 70 17.99 -11.64 -7.53
CA ALA A 70 17.19 -12.38 -8.49
C ALA A 70 17.33 -11.83 -9.92
N SER A 71 17.20 -12.73 -10.90
CA SER A 71 17.14 -12.36 -12.33
C SER A 71 15.95 -11.44 -12.63
N ARG A 72 16.09 -10.64 -13.69
CA ARG A 72 15.00 -9.79 -14.21
C ARG A 72 13.78 -10.59 -14.66
N GLN A 73 13.94 -11.87 -15.02
CA GLN A 73 12.85 -12.74 -15.45
C GLN A 73 12.18 -13.50 -14.31
N ALA A 74 12.78 -13.48 -13.11
CA ALA A 74 12.26 -14.23 -11.97
C ALA A 74 10.85 -13.76 -11.55
N PRO A 75 9.95 -14.69 -11.19
CA PRO A 75 8.58 -14.38 -10.81
C PRO A 75 8.57 -13.48 -9.57
N SER A 76 8.01 -12.28 -9.70
CA SER A 76 8.09 -11.28 -8.61
C SER A 76 7.37 -11.74 -7.35
N HIS A 77 6.25 -12.46 -7.50
CA HIS A 77 5.38 -12.86 -6.39
C HIS A 77 6.11 -13.77 -5.38
N GLU A 78 6.93 -14.70 -5.86
CA GLU A 78 7.73 -15.58 -5.00
C GLU A 78 8.75 -14.78 -4.20
N ILE A 79 9.41 -13.80 -4.83
CA ILE A 79 10.41 -12.95 -4.17
C ILE A 79 9.76 -12.07 -3.08
N PHE A 80 8.58 -11.51 -3.36
CA PHE A 80 7.81 -10.76 -2.34
C PHE A 80 7.50 -11.63 -1.13
N ARG A 81 7.09 -12.89 -1.35
CA ARG A 81 6.80 -13.85 -0.28
C ARG A 81 8.07 -14.24 0.48
N GLN A 82 9.17 -14.53 -0.20
CA GLN A 82 10.45 -14.86 0.44
C GLN A 82 10.98 -13.74 1.34
N LEU A 83 10.74 -12.47 0.95
CA LEU A 83 11.13 -11.32 1.76
C LEU A 83 10.07 -10.90 2.77
N ASP A 84 8.89 -11.52 2.85
CA ASP A 84 7.74 -11.04 3.64
C ASP A 84 7.43 -9.55 3.40
N VAL A 85 7.44 -9.13 2.13
CA VAL A 85 7.11 -7.75 1.73
C VAL A 85 5.80 -7.74 0.97
N LEU A 86 4.91 -6.81 1.33
CA LEU A 86 3.66 -6.59 0.61
C LEU A 86 3.89 -5.75 -0.67
N PRO A 87 3.41 -6.20 -1.84
CA PRO A 87 3.28 -5.35 -3.02
C PRO A 87 2.40 -4.13 -2.73
N ILE A 88 2.68 -2.99 -3.39
CA ILE A 88 1.91 -1.73 -3.19
C ILE A 88 0.39 -1.92 -3.26
N SER A 89 -0.12 -2.74 -4.19
CA SER A 89 -1.56 -3.00 -4.28
C SER A 89 -2.13 -3.63 -3.00
N GLN A 90 -1.44 -4.64 -2.46
CA GLN A 90 -1.88 -5.33 -1.24
C GLN A 90 -1.70 -4.45 -0.02
N MET A 91 -0.61 -3.66 0.02
CA MET A 91 -0.37 -2.68 1.06
C MET A 91 -1.46 -1.61 1.11
N TYR A 92 -1.93 -1.13 -0.05
CA TYR A 92 -3.05 -0.20 -0.13
C TYR A 92 -4.32 -0.81 0.47
N VAL A 93 -4.73 -1.99 -0.02
CA VAL A 93 -5.94 -2.69 0.46
C VAL A 93 -5.85 -2.93 1.97
N TYR A 94 -4.72 -3.44 2.46
CA TYR A 94 -4.49 -3.69 3.89
C TYR A 94 -4.68 -2.42 4.72
N ASN A 95 -4.04 -1.30 4.35
CA ASN A 95 -4.14 -0.06 5.11
C ASN A 95 -5.56 0.53 5.09
N VAL A 96 -6.28 0.41 3.96
CA VAL A 96 -7.68 0.82 3.87
C VAL A 96 -8.56 -0.04 4.77
N CYS A 97 -8.39 -1.37 4.76
CA CYS A 97 -9.14 -2.27 5.62
C CYS A 97 -8.89 -1.98 7.10
N VAL A 98 -7.63 -1.79 7.51
CA VAL A 98 -7.28 -1.45 8.89
C VAL A 98 -7.88 -0.11 9.31
N LEU A 99 -7.79 0.90 8.44
CA LEU A 99 -8.38 2.21 8.70
C LEU A 99 -9.90 2.08 8.90
N PHE A 100 -10.56 1.40 7.97
CA PHE A 100 -12.01 1.22 8.00
C PHE A 100 -12.46 0.44 9.24
N PHE A 101 -11.76 -0.64 9.59
CA PHE A 101 -12.02 -1.41 10.81
C PHE A 101 -11.97 -0.52 12.06
N LYS A 102 -10.96 0.35 12.16
CA LYS A 102 -10.83 1.27 13.29
C LYS A 102 -11.98 2.26 13.38
N ILE A 103 -12.41 2.80 12.22
CA ILE A 103 -13.55 3.72 12.13
C ILE A 103 -14.86 3.01 12.49
N PHE A 104 -15.08 1.81 11.95
CA PHE A 104 -16.27 1.01 12.22
C PHE A 104 -16.44 0.70 13.71
N HIS A 105 -15.35 0.33 14.39
CA HIS A 105 -15.34 0.10 15.83
C HIS A 105 -15.22 1.38 16.68
N ARG A 106 -15.33 2.57 16.08
CA ARG A 106 -15.27 3.88 16.76
C ARG A 106 -14.00 4.11 17.60
N THR A 107 -12.93 3.37 17.28
CA THR A 107 -11.60 3.55 17.90
C THR A 107 -10.81 4.71 17.28
N PHE A 108 -11.28 5.19 16.13
CA PHE A 108 -10.69 6.30 15.39
C PHE A 108 -11.79 7.07 14.66
N THR A 109 -11.67 8.39 14.61
CA THR A 109 -12.63 9.29 13.93
C THR A 109 -11.90 10.14 12.90
N ILE A 110 -12.57 10.44 11.79
CA ILE A 110 -12.10 11.36 10.76
C ILE A 110 -13.14 12.46 10.66
N ASP A 111 -12.76 13.71 10.92
CA ASP A 111 -13.73 14.82 10.96
C ASP A 111 -14.51 14.99 9.65
N ILE A 112 -13.87 14.67 8.52
CA ILE A 112 -14.46 14.75 7.17
C ILE A 112 -15.38 13.55 6.87
N PHE A 113 -15.27 12.44 7.61
CA PHE A 113 -16.00 11.21 7.34
C PHE A 113 -16.63 10.65 8.61
N SER A 114 -17.95 10.80 8.72
CA SER A 114 -18.75 10.23 9.80
C SER A 114 -19.36 8.90 9.36
N ILE A 115 -19.00 7.80 10.05
CA ILE A 115 -19.56 6.45 9.81
C ILE A 115 -21.10 6.43 9.97
N THR A 116 -21.64 7.33 10.78
CA THR A 116 -23.08 7.48 11.03
C THR A 116 -23.89 7.77 9.77
N LEU A 117 -23.26 8.31 8.71
CA LEU A 117 -23.90 8.52 7.41
C LEU A 117 -24.14 7.21 6.64
N LEU A 118 -23.43 6.13 7.01
CA LEU A 118 -23.52 4.82 6.38
C LEU A 118 -24.36 3.84 7.21
N ASP A 119 -24.77 4.22 8.42
CA ASP A 119 -25.63 3.40 9.28
C ASP A 119 -27.09 3.46 8.79
N ASN A 120 -27.75 2.31 8.68
CA ASN A 120 -29.17 2.25 8.38
C ASN A 120 -29.98 2.39 9.67
N SER A 121 -30.75 3.48 9.81
CA SER A 121 -31.63 3.71 10.95
C SER A 121 -32.94 2.91 10.89
N ASN A 122 -33.25 2.28 9.75
CA ASN A 122 -34.48 1.53 9.56
C ASN A 122 -34.36 0.10 10.11
N ASN A 123 -35.42 -0.39 10.76
CA ASN A 123 -35.49 -1.75 11.28
C ASN A 123 -35.74 -2.78 10.16
N THR A 124 -34.73 -2.99 9.31
CA THR A 124 -34.74 -3.93 8.19
C THR A 124 -33.76 -5.07 8.45
N ARG A 125 -33.99 -6.23 7.84
CA ARG A 125 -33.08 -7.39 7.94
C ARG A 125 -31.63 -7.04 7.55
N PHE A 126 -31.46 -6.06 6.65
CA PHE A 126 -30.16 -5.54 6.26
C PHE A 126 -29.44 -4.79 7.40
N ALA A 127 -30.17 -3.97 8.16
CA ALA A 127 -29.62 -3.22 9.30
C ALA A 127 -29.26 -4.14 10.48
N VAL A 128 -30.08 -5.17 10.74
CA VAL A 128 -29.83 -6.15 11.81
C VAL A 128 -28.53 -6.94 11.59
N ALA A 129 -28.12 -7.13 10.34
CA ALA A 129 -26.86 -7.76 9.99
C ALA A 129 -25.62 -6.83 10.14
N HIS A 130 -25.79 -5.61 10.66
CA HIS A 130 -24.75 -4.57 10.73
C HIS A 130 -24.12 -4.22 9.38
N ASN A 131 -24.88 -4.39 8.29
CA ASN A 131 -24.41 -3.99 6.96
C ASN A 131 -24.46 -2.46 6.81
N LEU A 132 -23.41 -1.92 6.20
CA LEU A 132 -23.31 -0.49 5.91
C LEU A 132 -23.97 -0.15 4.58
N LEU A 133 -24.64 1.00 4.54
CA LEU A 133 -25.21 1.57 3.33
C LEU A 133 -24.07 2.03 2.42
N LEU A 134 -24.03 1.53 1.19
CA LEU A 134 -23.11 2.04 0.19
C LEU A 134 -23.68 3.33 -0.40
N PRO A 135 -22.93 4.44 -0.41
CA PRO A 135 -23.40 5.67 -1.04
C PRO A 135 -23.64 5.39 -2.53
N LYS A 136 -24.72 5.97 -3.07
CA LYS A 136 -25.05 5.82 -4.49
C LYS A 136 -23.89 6.38 -5.33
N VAL A 137 -23.19 5.49 -6.03
CA VAL A 137 -22.08 5.86 -6.89
C VAL A 137 -22.64 6.69 -8.04
N ARG A 138 -22.32 7.98 -8.09
CA ARG A 138 -22.54 8.81 -9.28
C ARG A 138 -21.39 8.55 -10.23
N SER A 139 -21.53 7.54 -11.08
CA SER A 139 -20.71 7.47 -12.28
C SER A 139 -21.18 8.59 -13.20
N ASN A 140 -20.36 9.63 -13.37
CA ASN A 140 -20.52 10.59 -14.46
C ASN A 140 -20.12 9.88 -15.78
N TYR A 141 -20.94 8.92 -16.20
CA TYR A 141 -21.03 8.44 -17.57
C TYR A 141 -22.34 8.97 -18.15
#